data_AF-A0A0S7XR38-F1
#
_entry.id   AF-A0A0S7XR38-F1
#
_cell.length_a   1.000
_cell.length_b   1.000
_cell.length_c   1.000
_cell.angle_alpha   90.00
_cell.angle_beta   90.00
_cell.angle_gamma   90.00
#
_symmetry.space_group_name_H-M   'P 1'
#
loop_
_entity.id
_entity.type
_entity.pdbx_description
1 polymer ?
#
loop_
_entity_poly.entity_id
_entity_poly.type
_entity_poly.pdbx_seq_one_letter_code
_entity_poly.pdbx_strand_id
1 'polypeptide(L)'
;MGALLDFGKFWMYDKYYLTNGAGYPWPAYFSTTKVTFEMFHYFGDPTTEIWTSLPETLNVTHSDTIFTGPSVVSATAMSGGAPVESVLVCLMNDEIYERDYTNAEGEVTFSCSTTIEGDLYVTATKHNYRPYQGLITIVEFPFISGDANGDSLIDIADVVFLINYLFLNGPPPYPLDAGNCNCDGVIDIADVVYLINYLFIDGPVPDCP
;
A
#
# COMPACT_ATOMS: atom_id res chain seq x y z
N MET A 1 46.00 -1.34 6.39
CA MET A 1 44.90 -1.36 5.41
C MET A 1 43.63 -1.72 6.18
N GLY A 2 42.77 -0.73 6.45
CA GLY A 2 41.37 -0.92 6.88
C GLY A 2 41.07 -1.18 8.37
N ALA A 3 41.52 -0.31 9.28
CA ALA A 3 41.05 -0.28 10.68
C ALA A 3 40.06 0.87 10.87
N LEU A 4 38.75 0.58 10.93
CA LEU A 4 37.73 1.44 11.54
C LEU A 4 36.32 0.79 11.63
N LEU A 5 36.03 -0.24 10.83
CA LEU A 5 34.66 -0.80 10.70
C LEU A 5 34.35 -2.01 11.60
N ASP A 6 35.30 -2.49 12.40
CA ASP A 6 35.16 -3.72 13.21
C ASP A 6 34.67 -3.48 14.66
N PHE A 7 34.27 -2.24 14.99
CA PHE A 7 33.71 -1.89 16.30
C PHE A 7 32.23 -1.55 16.21
N GLY A 8 31.45 -2.45 15.61
CA GLY A 8 29.99 -2.44 15.66
C GLY A 8 29.42 -3.05 16.95
N LYS A 9 30.00 -2.75 18.12
CA LYS A 9 29.33 -2.99 19.40
C LYS A 9 29.21 -1.68 20.14
N PHE A 10 27.99 -1.18 20.23
CA PHE A 10 27.61 -0.17 21.20
C PHE A 10 27.78 -0.80 22.59
N TRP A 11 28.98 -0.74 23.16
CA TRP A 11 29.22 -1.09 24.56
C TRP A 11 28.62 0.03 25.42
N MET A 12 27.30 0.02 25.59
CA MET A 12 26.75 0.49 26.85
C MET A 12 27.29 -0.47 27.90
N TYR A 13 28.22 -0.02 28.73
CA TYR A 13 28.60 -0.74 29.95
C TYR A 13 27.30 -1.13 30.65
N ASP A 14 26.95 -2.42 30.57
CA ASP A 14 25.70 -2.98 31.06
C ASP A 14 25.40 -2.44 32.46
N LYS A 15 24.49 -1.48 32.53
CA LYS A 15 24.01 -0.90 33.79
C LYS A 15 22.58 -1.39 33.95
N TYR A 16 22.46 -2.65 34.38
CA TYR A 16 21.23 -3.39 34.67
C TYR A 16 20.43 -2.86 35.88
N TYR A 17 20.39 -1.54 36.10
CA TYR A 17 19.70 -0.95 37.27
C TYR A 17 18.16 -0.91 37.13
N LEU A 18 17.61 -1.38 36.02
CA LEU A 18 16.18 -1.31 35.70
C LEU A 18 15.43 -2.64 35.83
N THR A 19 16.13 -3.76 36.01
CA THR A 19 15.48 -5.06 36.23
C THR A 19 16.18 -5.81 37.34
N ASN A 20 15.45 -6.14 38.40
CA ASN A 20 15.80 -7.15 39.41
C ASN A 20 15.91 -8.54 38.75
N GLY A 21 16.84 -8.70 37.80
CA GLY A 21 17.13 -9.96 37.14
C GLY A 21 17.84 -10.90 38.13
N ALA A 22 17.47 -12.17 38.12
CA ALA A 22 18.09 -13.18 38.95
C ALA A 22 19.60 -13.28 38.66
N GLY A 23 20.45 -13.01 39.67
CA GLY A 23 21.89 -13.29 39.60
C GLY A 23 22.86 -12.12 39.75
N TYR A 24 22.42 -10.87 40.00
CA TYR A 24 23.35 -9.74 40.20
C TYR A 24 23.56 -9.38 41.69
N PRO A 25 24.80 -9.07 42.14
CA PRO A 25 25.14 -8.97 43.57
C PRO A 25 24.62 -7.73 44.34
N TRP A 26 23.84 -6.82 43.72
CA TRP A 26 23.39 -5.57 44.37
C TRP A 26 21.88 -5.35 44.22
N PRO A 27 21.16 -5.00 45.31
CA PRO A 27 19.72 -4.73 45.25
C PRO A 27 19.40 -3.42 44.50
N ALA A 28 18.36 -3.44 43.67
CA ALA A 28 17.87 -2.24 42.98
C ALA A 28 17.15 -1.31 43.99
N TYR A 29 17.73 -0.13 44.26
CA TYR A 29 17.09 0.90 45.07
C TYR A 29 16.28 1.85 44.19
N PHE A 30 15.00 2.06 44.55
CA PHE A 30 14.07 2.92 43.80
C PHE A 30 14.62 4.32 43.49
N SER A 31 15.30 4.94 44.46
CA SER A 31 15.91 6.27 44.29
C SER A 31 16.99 6.29 43.21
N THR A 32 17.86 5.28 43.17
CA THR A 32 18.94 5.19 42.17
C THR A 32 18.40 4.87 40.79
N THR A 33 17.39 3.99 40.69
CA THR A 33 16.72 3.66 39.42
C THR A 33 16.02 4.89 38.84
N LYS A 34 15.31 5.67 39.66
CA LYS A 34 14.67 6.92 39.24
C LYS A 34 15.67 7.96 38.72
N VAL A 35 16.72 8.24 39.50
CA VAL A 35 17.76 9.22 39.09
C VAL A 35 18.45 8.78 37.80
N THR A 36 18.70 7.48 37.63
CA THR A 36 19.29 6.95 36.40
C THR A 36 18.37 7.17 35.20
N PHE A 37 17.08 6.84 35.32
CA PHE A 37 16.10 7.09 34.25
C PHE A 37 16.00 8.58 33.88
N GLU A 38 15.99 9.48 34.87
CA GLU A 38 15.91 10.93 34.67
C GLU A 38 17.18 11.54 34.07
N MET A 39 18.35 10.93 34.28
CA MET A 39 19.63 11.44 33.76
C MET A 39 19.95 10.96 32.34
N PHE A 40 19.54 9.74 31.97
CA PHE A 40 19.87 9.15 30.67
C PHE A 40 18.96 9.71 29.57
N HIS A 41 19.56 10.52 28.69
CA HIS A 41 18.90 11.07 27.52
C HIS A 41 19.49 10.44 26.26
N TYR A 42 18.62 10.00 25.36
CA TYR A 42 19.01 9.62 24.00
C TYR A 42 18.94 10.86 23.11
N PHE A 43 20.07 11.25 22.53
CA PHE A 43 20.15 12.37 21.60
C PHE A 43 20.21 11.84 20.17
N GLY A 44 19.17 12.08 19.40
CA GLY A 44 18.98 11.54 18.06
C GLY A 44 17.51 11.15 17.85
N ASP A 45 17.24 10.47 16.74
CA ASP A 45 15.91 9.90 16.51
C ASP A 45 15.73 8.62 17.36
N PRO A 46 14.79 8.62 18.32
CA PRO A 46 14.58 7.50 19.23
C PRO A 46 14.06 6.24 18.52
N THR A 47 13.62 6.35 17.27
CA THR A 47 13.07 5.25 16.47
C THR A 47 14.06 4.66 15.48
N THR A 48 15.26 5.22 15.35
CA THR A 48 16.28 4.72 14.43
C THR A 48 16.69 3.29 14.82
N GLU A 49 16.51 2.35 13.90
CA GLU A 49 16.92 0.97 14.06
C GLU A 49 18.45 0.84 13.88
N ILE A 50 19.14 0.37 14.94
CA ILE A 50 20.60 0.22 14.94
C ILE A 50 20.96 -1.15 14.36
N TRP A 51 21.72 -1.20 13.27
CA TRP A 51 22.21 -2.46 12.71
C TRP A 51 23.20 -3.13 13.66
N THR A 52 22.97 -4.41 13.94
CA THR A 52 23.82 -5.26 14.79
C THR A 52 24.77 -6.14 14.00
N SER A 53 24.63 -6.19 12.68
CA SER A 53 25.47 -6.96 11.76
C SER A 53 25.56 -6.28 10.38
N LEU A 54 26.38 -6.81 9.48
CA LEU A 54 26.46 -6.32 8.11
C LEU A 54 25.09 -6.52 7.44
N PRO A 55 24.45 -5.46 6.90
CA PRO A 55 23.09 -5.57 6.40
C PRO A 55 23.02 -6.37 5.10
N GLU A 56 22.07 -7.31 5.05
CA GLU A 56 21.76 -8.10 3.86
C GLU A 56 20.88 -7.31 2.88
N THR A 57 20.85 -7.75 1.62
CA THR A 57 20.02 -7.10 0.58
C THR A 57 18.64 -7.72 0.55
N LEU A 58 17.62 -6.87 0.62
CA LEU A 58 16.22 -7.26 0.49
C LEU A 58 15.74 -6.95 -0.93
N ASN A 59 15.24 -7.97 -1.63
CA ASN A 59 14.59 -7.81 -2.92
C ASN A 59 13.09 -7.99 -2.72
N VAL A 60 12.30 -6.96 -3.00
CA VAL A 60 10.85 -7.03 -2.93
C VAL A 60 10.28 -6.99 -4.34
N THR A 61 9.42 -7.95 -4.67
CA THR A 61 8.66 -7.97 -5.92
C THR A 61 7.22 -7.54 -5.63
N HIS A 62 6.69 -6.65 -6.45
CA HIS A 62 5.33 -6.15 -6.40
C HIS A 62 4.85 -5.84 -7.83
N SER A 63 3.56 -5.59 -8.01
CA SER A 63 3.04 -5.10 -9.30
C SER A 63 3.63 -3.72 -9.62
N ASP A 64 3.93 -3.45 -10.90
CA ASP A 64 4.44 -2.15 -11.34
C ASP A 64 3.33 -1.09 -11.48
N THR A 65 2.09 -1.55 -11.69
CA THR A 65 0.94 -0.68 -11.95
C THR A 65 -0.30 -1.21 -11.24
N ILE A 66 -1.11 -0.29 -10.72
CA ILE A 66 -2.46 -0.57 -10.21
C ILE A 66 -3.46 0.40 -10.82
N PHE A 67 -4.72 0.00 -10.86
CA PHE A 67 -5.78 0.84 -11.39
C PHE A 67 -6.49 1.63 -10.29
N THR A 68 -7.08 2.76 -10.67
CA THR A 68 -8.00 3.50 -9.81
C THR A 68 -9.19 2.62 -9.39
N GLY A 69 -9.74 2.92 -8.23
CA GLY A 69 -10.77 2.17 -7.51
C GLY A 69 -10.22 0.99 -6.69
N PRO A 70 -11.07 0.03 -6.27
CA PRO A 70 -10.66 -1.09 -5.43
C PRO A 70 -9.64 -2.00 -6.11
N SER A 71 -8.45 -2.10 -5.51
CA SER A 71 -7.30 -2.86 -5.98
C SER A 71 -6.70 -3.71 -4.87
N VAL A 72 -6.05 -4.81 -5.25
CA VAL A 72 -5.30 -5.68 -4.34
C VAL A 72 -3.83 -5.64 -4.72
N VAL A 73 -2.98 -5.28 -3.77
CA VAL A 73 -1.53 -5.20 -3.94
C VAL A 73 -0.88 -6.30 -3.13
N SER A 74 -0.17 -7.20 -3.80
CA SER A 74 0.70 -8.18 -3.14
C SER A 74 2.17 -7.78 -3.28
N ALA A 75 2.93 -8.00 -2.21
CA ALA A 75 4.38 -7.85 -2.21
C ALA A 75 5.02 -9.12 -1.66
N THR A 76 6.11 -9.55 -2.29
CA THR A 76 6.89 -10.72 -1.86
C THR A 76 8.33 -10.30 -1.60
N ALA A 77 8.82 -10.57 -0.41
CA ALA A 77 10.15 -10.21 0.04
C ALA A 77 11.09 -11.42 0.05
N MET A 78 12.20 -11.31 -0.68
CA MET A 78 13.22 -12.35 -0.80
C MET A 78 14.61 -11.80 -0.46
N SER A 79 15.48 -12.64 0.07
CA SER A 79 16.91 -12.36 0.23
C SER A 79 17.73 -13.59 -0.12
N GLY A 80 18.75 -13.43 -0.97
CA GLY A 80 19.59 -14.54 -1.42
C GLY A 80 18.84 -15.69 -2.13
N GLY A 81 17.61 -15.45 -2.60
CA GLY A 81 16.74 -16.46 -3.20
C GLY A 81 15.83 -17.22 -2.23
N ALA A 82 15.85 -16.89 -0.92
CA ALA A 82 14.93 -17.43 0.08
C ALA A 82 13.89 -16.38 0.49
N PRO A 83 12.66 -16.79 0.84
CA PRO A 83 11.64 -15.88 1.37
C PRO A 83 12.06 -15.36 2.75
N VAL A 84 11.70 -14.10 3.04
CA VAL A 84 12.01 -13.45 4.31
C VAL A 84 10.71 -13.12 5.06
N GLU A 85 10.49 -13.83 6.17
CA GLU A 85 9.36 -13.59 7.08
C GLU A 85 9.54 -12.30 7.88
N SER A 86 8.45 -11.68 8.34
CA SER A 86 8.46 -10.53 9.25
C SER A 86 9.26 -9.33 8.70
N VAL A 87 9.11 -9.06 7.41
CA VAL A 87 9.51 -7.80 6.79
C VAL A 87 8.32 -6.85 6.91
N LEU A 88 8.54 -5.65 7.46
CA LEU A 88 7.50 -4.61 7.49
C LEU A 88 7.42 -3.97 6.11
N VAL A 89 6.31 -4.20 5.40
CA VAL A 89 5.99 -3.56 4.13
C VAL A 89 4.98 -2.44 4.38
N CYS A 90 5.22 -1.28 3.78
CA CYS A 90 4.36 -0.11 3.89
C CYS A 90 4.07 0.45 2.50
N LEU A 91 2.80 0.61 2.19
CA LEU A 91 2.27 1.31 1.03
C LEU A 91 1.85 2.71 1.44
N MET A 92 2.36 3.72 0.76
CA MET A 92 2.10 5.12 1.10
C MET A 92 1.91 5.98 -0.15
N ASN A 93 0.80 6.69 -0.19
CA ASN A 93 0.62 7.92 -0.97
C ASN A 93 -0.21 8.91 -0.12
N ASP A 94 -0.84 9.92 -0.74
CA ASP A 94 -1.65 10.90 0.00
C ASP A 94 -3.01 10.35 0.50
N GLU A 95 -3.53 9.28 -0.12
CA GLU A 95 -4.83 8.67 0.23
C GLU A 95 -4.71 7.32 0.97
N ILE A 96 -3.70 6.53 0.60
CA ILE A 96 -3.42 5.16 1.02
C ILE A 96 -2.24 5.21 1.99
N TYR A 97 -2.47 4.67 3.18
CA TYR A 97 -1.42 4.38 4.13
C TYR A 97 -1.70 3.02 4.77
N GLU A 98 -1.07 1.98 4.23
CA GLU A 98 -1.26 0.60 4.68
C GLU A 98 0.08 -0.02 5.04
N ARG A 99 0.11 -0.82 6.11
CA ARG A 99 1.34 -1.47 6.54
C ARG A 99 1.04 -2.83 7.15
N ASP A 100 1.85 -3.81 6.82
CA ASP A 100 1.74 -5.15 7.38
C ASP A 100 3.06 -5.91 7.25
N TYR A 101 3.17 -7.04 7.94
CA TYR A 101 4.35 -7.89 7.95
C TYR A 101 4.19 -9.06 6.99
N THR A 102 5.30 -9.46 6.35
CA THR A 102 5.33 -10.68 5.53
C THR A 102 5.17 -11.94 6.39
N ASN A 103 4.47 -12.93 5.85
CA ASN A 103 4.30 -14.27 6.42
C ASN A 103 5.57 -15.15 6.25
N ALA A 104 5.52 -16.42 6.65
CA ALA A 104 6.64 -17.36 6.53
C ALA A 104 7.11 -17.58 5.08
N GLU A 105 6.20 -17.39 4.12
CA GLU A 105 6.46 -17.45 2.68
C GLU A 105 7.02 -16.13 2.12
N GLY A 106 7.20 -15.10 2.96
CA GLY A 106 7.71 -13.80 2.54
C GLY A 106 6.67 -12.93 1.83
N GLU A 107 5.39 -13.26 1.91
CA GLU A 107 4.30 -12.59 1.20
C GLU A 107 3.46 -11.72 2.13
N VAL A 108 2.93 -10.64 1.58
CA VAL A 108 1.95 -9.74 2.22
C VAL A 108 0.95 -9.25 1.17
N THR A 109 -0.30 -9.09 1.56
CA THR A 109 -1.39 -8.64 0.66
C THR A 109 -2.14 -7.49 1.30
N PHE A 110 -2.39 -6.44 0.51
CA PHE A 110 -3.10 -5.24 0.90
C PHE A 110 -4.33 -5.06 0.02
N SER A 111 -5.47 -4.72 0.63
CA SER A 111 -6.66 -4.26 -0.09
C SER A 111 -6.77 -2.75 0.06
N CYS A 112 -6.63 -2.01 -1.02
CA CYS A 112 -6.68 -0.54 -1.03
C CYS A 112 -7.57 -0.05 -2.16
N SER A 113 -8.05 1.19 -2.05
CA SER A 113 -8.78 1.86 -3.11
C SER A 113 -8.32 3.29 -3.22
N THR A 114 -8.11 3.80 -4.42
CA THR A 114 -7.76 5.21 -4.66
C THR A 114 -8.58 5.77 -5.79
N THR A 115 -8.92 7.05 -5.71
CA THR A 115 -9.67 7.74 -6.76
C THR A 115 -8.81 8.66 -7.61
N ILE A 116 -7.52 8.76 -7.30
CA ILE A 116 -6.61 9.72 -7.90
C ILE A 116 -5.45 8.96 -8.54
N GLU A 117 -5.10 9.34 -9.76
CA GLU A 117 -3.87 8.88 -10.40
C GLU A 117 -2.62 9.41 -9.68
N GLY A 118 -1.52 8.67 -9.76
CA GLY A 118 -0.26 9.12 -9.16
C GLY A 118 0.65 7.98 -8.76
N ASP A 119 1.57 8.27 -7.84
CA ASP A 119 2.57 7.32 -7.40
C ASP A 119 2.24 6.76 -6.03
N LEU A 120 2.29 5.44 -5.89
CA LEU A 120 2.20 4.72 -4.63
C LEU A 120 3.59 4.21 -4.25
N TYR A 121 4.12 4.71 -3.13
CA TYR A 121 5.42 4.31 -2.63
C TYR A 121 5.31 3.00 -1.86
N VAL A 122 6.22 2.07 -2.18
CA VAL A 122 6.38 0.81 -1.45
C VAL A 122 7.69 0.88 -0.71
N THR A 123 7.64 0.71 0.60
CA THR A 123 8.84 0.61 1.43
C THR A 123 8.84 -0.71 2.18
N ALA A 124 9.99 -1.36 2.27
CA ALA A 124 10.12 -2.57 3.05
C ALA A 124 11.34 -2.50 3.96
N THR A 125 11.13 -2.80 5.23
CA THR A 125 12.14 -2.63 6.30
C THR A 125 12.19 -3.85 7.20
N LYS A 126 13.39 -4.21 7.62
CA LYS A 126 13.65 -5.32 8.54
C LYS A 126 15.01 -5.12 9.21
N HIS A 127 15.11 -5.50 10.49
CA HIS A 127 16.37 -5.46 11.23
C HIS A 127 17.51 -6.16 10.50
N ASN A 128 18.65 -5.47 10.35
CA ASN A 128 19.83 -5.92 9.59
C ASN A 128 19.61 -6.17 8.09
N TYR A 129 18.58 -5.57 7.48
CA TYR A 129 18.45 -5.52 6.03
C TYR A 129 18.56 -4.08 5.55
N ARG A 130 19.07 -3.92 4.32
CA ARG A 130 19.00 -2.63 3.63
C ARG A 130 17.52 -2.35 3.32
N PRO A 131 17.00 -1.15 3.65
CA PRO A 131 15.62 -0.81 3.34
C PRO A 131 15.42 -0.84 1.82
N TYR A 132 14.31 -1.44 1.40
CA TYR A 132 13.87 -1.42 0.01
C TYR A 132 12.90 -0.26 -0.19
N GLN A 133 13.01 0.40 -1.34
CA GLN A 133 12.10 1.43 -1.82
C GLN A 133 11.73 1.13 -3.26
N GLY A 134 10.44 1.07 -3.54
CA GLY A 134 9.85 0.85 -4.85
C GLY A 134 8.72 1.83 -5.09
N LEU A 135 8.26 1.88 -6.34
CA LEU A 135 7.17 2.74 -6.78
C LEU A 135 6.20 1.89 -7.61
N ILE A 136 4.91 2.10 -7.37
CA ILE A 136 3.81 1.55 -8.14
C ILE A 136 3.08 2.74 -8.76
N THR A 137 2.89 2.72 -10.07
CA THR A 137 2.13 3.78 -10.75
C THR A 137 0.64 3.45 -10.69
N ILE A 138 -0.17 4.41 -10.24
CA ILE A 138 -1.62 4.36 -10.27
C ILE A 138 -2.08 5.02 -11.57
N VAL A 139 -2.80 4.27 -12.39
CA VAL A 139 -3.38 4.74 -13.65
C VAL A 139 -4.88 4.55 -13.64
N GLU A 140 -5.62 5.32 -14.45
CA GLU A 140 -7.04 5.10 -14.63
C GLU A 140 -7.37 3.69 -15.14
N PHE A 141 -8.46 3.12 -14.61
CA PHE A 141 -8.98 1.84 -15.05
C PHE A 141 -9.43 1.94 -16.51
N PRO A 142 -8.91 1.12 -17.45
CA PRO A 142 -9.33 1.19 -18.85
C PRO A 142 -10.80 0.75 -18.96
N PHE A 143 -11.63 1.58 -19.58
CA PHE A 143 -13.05 1.29 -19.80
C PHE A 143 -13.48 1.66 -21.22
N ILE A 144 -14.64 1.15 -21.63
CA ILE A 144 -15.31 1.53 -22.87
C ILE A 144 -16.53 2.35 -22.46
N SER A 145 -16.60 3.61 -22.91
CA SER A 145 -17.80 4.43 -22.69
C SER A 145 -19.01 3.74 -23.30
N GLY A 146 -20.08 3.58 -22.52
CA GLY A 146 -21.31 2.90 -22.94
C GLY A 146 -21.34 1.39 -22.69
N ASP A 147 -20.23 0.75 -22.31
CA ASP A 147 -20.20 -0.62 -21.77
C ASP A 147 -20.42 -0.57 -20.25
N ALA A 148 -21.67 -0.32 -19.86
CA ALA A 148 -22.04 -0.12 -18.47
C ALA A 148 -22.02 -1.43 -17.66
N ASN A 149 -22.20 -2.58 -18.33
CA ASN A 149 -22.23 -3.88 -17.69
C ASN A 149 -20.85 -4.57 -17.60
N GLY A 150 -19.84 -4.06 -18.33
CA GLY A 150 -18.46 -4.51 -18.33
C GLY A 150 -18.18 -5.76 -19.17
N ASP A 151 -19.02 -6.07 -20.17
CA ASP A 151 -18.89 -7.25 -21.03
C ASP A 151 -18.09 -7.02 -22.33
N SER A 152 -17.52 -5.82 -22.48
CA SER A 152 -16.74 -5.36 -23.63
C SER A 152 -17.55 -5.18 -24.92
N LEU A 153 -18.88 -5.18 -24.85
CA LEU A 153 -19.77 -4.85 -25.95
C LEU A 153 -20.65 -3.66 -25.54
N ILE A 154 -20.97 -2.80 -26.51
CA ILE A 154 -21.95 -1.73 -26.30
C ILE A 154 -23.26 -2.19 -26.94
N ASP A 155 -24.25 -2.60 -26.14
CA ASP A 155 -25.54 -3.08 -26.62
C ASP A 155 -26.73 -2.72 -25.69
N ILE A 156 -27.88 -3.35 -25.92
CA ILE A 156 -29.11 -3.08 -25.15
C ILE A 156 -29.00 -3.51 -23.68
N ALA A 157 -28.13 -4.45 -23.34
CA ALA A 157 -27.90 -4.88 -21.98
C ALA A 157 -27.31 -3.76 -21.13
N ASP A 158 -26.47 -2.89 -21.71
CA ASP A 158 -25.93 -1.70 -21.03
C ASP A 158 -27.02 -0.68 -20.69
N VAL A 159 -27.94 -0.44 -21.61
CA VAL A 159 -29.11 0.41 -21.38
C VAL A 159 -29.94 -0.13 -20.21
N VAL A 160 -30.17 -1.45 -20.18
CA VAL A 160 -30.90 -2.10 -19.09
C VAL A 160 -30.12 -2.01 -17.78
N PHE A 161 -28.79 -2.16 -17.82
CA PHE A 161 -27.93 -2.03 -16.66
C PHE A 161 -28.00 -0.63 -16.04
N LEU A 162 -27.91 0.43 -16.86
CA LEU A 162 -28.05 1.82 -16.39
C LEU A 162 -29.44 2.10 -15.81
N ILE A 163 -30.51 1.59 -16.43
CA ILE A 163 -31.87 1.73 -15.87
C ILE A 163 -31.97 1.02 -14.50
N ASN A 164 -31.38 -0.18 -14.37
CA ASN A 164 -31.37 -0.89 -13.09
C ASN A 164 -30.61 -0.11 -12.02
N TYR A 165 -29.46 0.45 -12.36
CA TYR A 165 -28.67 1.31 -11.46
C TYR A 165 -29.47 2.55 -11.02
N LEU A 166 -30.02 3.32 -11.98
CA LEU A 166 -30.69 4.58 -11.71
C LEU A 166 -32.04 4.45 -10.98
N PHE A 167 -32.83 3.42 -11.31
CA PHE A 167 -34.23 3.33 -10.87
C PHE A 167 -34.53 2.13 -9.98
N LEU A 168 -33.67 1.11 -9.94
CA LEU A 168 -33.94 -0.16 -9.26
C LEU A 168 -32.88 -0.53 -8.20
N ASN A 169 -32.04 0.44 -7.79
CA ASN A 169 -30.95 0.24 -6.83
C ASN A 169 -30.00 -0.91 -7.25
N GLY A 170 -29.77 -1.05 -8.55
CA GLY A 170 -28.75 -1.95 -9.09
C GLY A 170 -27.33 -1.52 -8.71
N PRO A 171 -26.33 -2.39 -8.91
CA PRO A 171 -24.93 -2.01 -8.72
C PRO A 171 -24.54 -0.87 -9.69
N PRO A 172 -23.65 0.03 -9.28
CA PRO A 172 -23.10 1.05 -10.18
C PRO A 172 -22.22 0.43 -11.27
N PRO A 173 -22.13 1.06 -12.46
CA PRO A 173 -21.06 0.77 -13.42
C PRO A 173 -19.69 0.95 -12.78
N TYR A 174 -18.70 0.17 -13.20
CA TYR A 174 -17.33 0.30 -12.74
C TYR A 174 -16.34 0.28 -13.91
N PRO A 175 -15.58 1.37 -14.13
CA PRO A 175 -15.66 2.66 -13.45
C PRO A 175 -17.01 3.35 -13.70
N LEU A 176 -17.34 4.35 -12.87
CA LEU A 176 -18.59 5.11 -13.03
C LEU A 176 -18.68 5.75 -14.43
N ASP A 177 -17.55 6.20 -14.97
CA ASP A 177 -17.48 6.84 -16.28
C ASP A 177 -17.87 5.92 -17.44
N ALA A 178 -17.86 4.59 -17.25
CA ALA A 178 -18.42 3.66 -18.24
C ALA A 178 -19.92 3.90 -18.48
N GLY A 179 -20.64 4.38 -17.46
CA GLY A 179 -22.07 4.71 -17.54
C GLY A 179 -22.38 6.15 -17.95
N ASN A 180 -21.40 7.05 -17.93
CA ASN A 180 -21.53 8.45 -18.30
C ASN A 180 -21.36 8.60 -19.83
N CYS A 181 -22.36 8.16 -20.59
CA CYS A 181 -22.28 8.03 -22.05
C CYS A 181 -22.21 9.39 -22.77
N ASN A 182 -22.71 10.46 -22.15
CA ASN A 182 -22.69 11.81 -22.73
C ASN A 182 -21.49 12.67 -22.28
N CYS A 183 -20.64 12.12 -21.39
CA CYS A 183 -19.45 12.73 -20.82
C CYS A 183 -19.69 14.05 -20.08
N ASP A 184 -20.86 14.24 -19.47
CA ASP A 184 -21.18 15.46 -18.72
C ASP A 184 -20.77 15.40 -17.23
N GLY A 185 -20.32 14.23 -16.77
CA GLY A 185 -19.83 13.98 -15.42
C GLY A 185 -20.91 13.54 -14.43
N VAL A 186 -22.13 13.30 -14.90
CA VAL A 186 -23.26 12.85 -14.09
C VAL A 186 -23.91 11.65 -14.78
N ILE A 187 -24.09 10.55 -14.04
CA ILE A 187 -24.85 9.42 -14.57
C ILE A 187 -26.34 9.65 -14.31
N ASP A 188 -27.12 9.91 -15.35
CA ASP A 188 -28.56 10.08 -15.29
C ASP A 188 -29.32 9.54 -16.53
N ILE A 189 -30.58 9.93 -16.69
CA ILE A 189 -31.43 9.46 -17.80
C ILE A 189 -30.92 9.93 -19.17
N ALA A 190 -30.13 11.01 -19.23
CA ALA A 190 -29.53 11.51 -20.46
C ALA A 190 -28.53 10.51 -21.03
N ASP A 191 -27.79 9.77 -20.20
CA ASP A 191 -26.87 8.71 -20.64
C ASP A 191 -27.62 7.55 -21.29
N VAL A 192 -28.71 7.13 -20.65
CA VAL A 192 -29.61 6.09 -21.18
C VAL A 192 -30.15 6.51 -22.55
N VAL A 193 -30.59 7.76 -22.68
CA VAL A 193 -31.08 8.31 -23.95
C VAL A 193 -29.96 8.39 -25.00
N TYR A 194 -28.75 8.77 -24.59
CA TYR A 194 -27.58 8.83 -25.47
C TYR A 194 -27.27 7.44 -26.04
N LEU A 195 -27.22 6.42 -25.19
CA LEU A 195 -26.93 5.05 -25.58
C LEU A 195 -28.00 4.47 -26.51
N ILE A 196 -29.28 4.76 -26.27
CA ILE A 196 -30.38 4.38 -27.18
C ILE A 196 -30.23 5.06 -28.54
N ASN A 197 -29.88 6.35 -28.58
CA ASN A 197 -29.69 7.07 -29.84
C ASN A 197 -28.53 6.47 -30.64
N TYR A 198 -27.42 6.14 -29.98
CA TYR A 198 -26.30 5.45 -30.60
C TYR A 198 -26.71 4.09 -31.19
N LEU A 199 -27.41 3.26 -30.40
CA LEU A 199 -27.74 1.88 -30.80
C LEU A 199 -28.82 1.78 -31.89
N PHE A 200 -29.78 2.72 -31.93
CA PHE A 200 -30.98 2.57 -32.77
C PHE A 200 -31.25 3.71 -33.76
N ILE A 201 -30.56 4.84 -33.65
CA ILE A 201 -30.87 6.07 -34.41
C ILE A 201 -29.59 6.70 -35.00
N ASP A 202 -28.54 5.89 -35.23
CA ASP A 202 -27.24 6.33 -35.78
C ASP A 202 -26.66 7.55 -35.04
N GLY A 203 -26.83 7.59 -33.71
CA GLY A 203 -26.24 8.61 -32.85
C GLY A 203 -24.71 8.53 -32.79
N PRO A 204 -24.06 9.56 -32.21
CA PRO A 204 -22.61 9.54 -31.99
C PRO A 204 -22.21 8.38 -31.07
N VAL A 205 -21.00 7.83 -31.30
CA VAL A 205 -20.42 6.81 -30.43
C VAL A 205 -20.11 7.43 -29.07
N PRO A 206 -20.41 6.76 -27.93
CA PRO A 206 -19.92 7.19 -26.64
C PRO A 206 -18.39 7.08 -26.65
N ASP A 207 -17.70 8.20 -26.47
CA ASP A 207 -16.25 8.30 -26.42
C ASP A 207 -15.90 9.38 -25.41
N CYS A 208 -15.83 8.97 -24.14
CA CYS A 208 -15.30 9.84 -23.09
C CYS A 208 -13.78 9.64 -23.03
N PRO A 209 -13.01 10.73 -23.07
CA PRO A 209 -11.55 10.68 -23.07
C PRO A 209 -10.97 10.22 -21.74
#